data_AF-A2QWP0-F1
#
_entry.id   AF-A2QWP0-F1
#
_cell.length_a   1.000
_cell.length_b   1.000
_cell.length_c   1.000
_cell.angle_alpha   90.00
_cell.angle_beta   90.00
_cell.angle_gamma   90.00
#
_symmetry.space_group_name_H-M   'P 1'
#
loop_
_entity.id
_entity.type
_entity.pdbx_description
1 polymer ?
#
loop_
_entity_poly.entity_id
_entity_poly.type
_entity_poly.pdbx_seq_one_letter_code
_entity_poly.pdbx_strand_id
1 'polypeptide(L)'
;MWSFSFRDRVFDIAGEDFKVVKQLTEEDDEELGQRKVQAIAKRLDQKYLLKIRYQLDPKDCDLDDPKEILEFSEQDFCHEAELTQLLSTHGYGPRYHNHETQNQPEWMPFPGGYLEFIVMD
;
A
#
# COMPACT_ATOMS: atom_id res chain seq x y z
N MET A 1 12.20 -10.91 12.60
CA MET A 1 11.36 -9.88 11.94
C MET A 1 11.88 -9.72 10.52
N TRP A 2 11.16 -10.26 9.53
CA TRP A 2 11.51 -10.08 8.11
C TRP A 2 11.28 -8.60 7.76
N SER A 3 12.23 -7.93 7.12
CA SER A 3 12.05 -6.59 6.55
C SER A 3 11.94 -6.73 5.04
N PHE A 4 10.77 -6.45 4.47
CA PHE A 4 10.57 -6.61 3.03
C PHE A 4 10.91 -5.29 2.34
N SER A 5 11.90 -5.30 1.43
CA SER A 5 12.31 -4.08 0.74
C SER A 5 11.64 -3.95 -0.62
N PHE A 6 10.92 -2.85 -0.82
CA PHE A 6 10.36 -2.44 -2.10
C PHE A 6 11.36 -1.69 -2.98
N ARG A 7 12.59 -1.45 -2.50
CA ARG A 7 13.59 -0.70 -3.25
C ARG A 7 13.86 -1.33 -4.62
N ASP A 8 13.95 -0.46 -5.63
CA ASP A 8 14.18 -0.80 -7.03
C ASP A 8 13.05 -1.60 -7.72
N ARG A 9 11.94 -1.87 -7.02
CA ARG A 9 10.73 -2.43 -7.64
C ARG A 9 10.03 -1.38 -8.51
N VAL A 10 9.39 -1.87 -9.57
CA VAL A 10 8.52 -1.08 -10.45
C VAL A 10 7.12 -1.66 -10.32
N PHE A 11 6.15 -0.77 -10.12
CA PHE A 11 4.73 -1.10 -10.12
C PHE A 11 4.06 -0.29 -11.22
N ASP A 12 3.31 -0.99 -12.09
CA ASP A 12 2.29 -0.34 -12.91
C ASP A 12 1.13 -0.07 -11.95
N ILE A 13 0.80 1.20 -11.71
CA ILE A 13 -0.30 1.59 -10.84
C ILE A 13 -1.27 2.39 -11.68
N ALA A 14 -2.43 1.79 -11.96
CA ALA A 14 -3.47 2.33 -12.82
C ALA A 14 -2.93 2.78 -14.20
N GLY A 15 -2.08 1.95 -14.81
CA GLY A 15 -1.50 2.18 -16.14
C GLY A 15 -0.28 3.12 -16.16
N GLU A 16 0.28 3.44 -15.00
CA GLU A 16 1.48 4.28 -14.88
C GLU A 16 2.60 3.57 -14.12
N ASP A 17 3.81 3.53 -14.71
CA ASP A 17 4.98 2.91 -14.07
C ASP A 17 5.61 3.80 -13.00
N PHE A 18 5.71 3.29 -11.78
CA PHE A 18 6.39 3.92 -10.64
C PHE A 18 7.54 3.05 -10.13
N LYS A 19 8.76 3.56 -10.23
CA LYS A 19 9.95 2.91 -9.66
C LYS A 19 10.18 3.36 -8.22
N VAL A 20 10.11 2.46 -7.26
CA VAL A 20 10.46 2.74 -5.86
C VAL A 20 11.96 3.00 -5.73
N VAL A 21 12.33 4.20 -5.31
CA VAL A 21 13.74 4.61 -5.16
C VAL A 21 14.21 4.61 -3.71
N LYS A 22 13.28 4.74 -2.75
CA LYS A 22 13.60 4.73 -1.32
C LYS A 22 12.39 4.28 -0.52
N GLN A 23 12.59 3.34 0.39
CA GLN A 23 11.62 3.03 1.45
C GLN A 23 11.89 3.93 2.66
N LEU A 24 10.84 4.52 3.23
CA LEU A 24 10.90 5.45 4.35
C LEU A 24 10.55 4.73 5.65
N THR A 25 9.43 4.00 5.66
CA THR A 25 8.91 3.27 6.82
C THR A 25 8.32 1.94 6.38
N GLU A 26 8.19 1.01 7.33
CA GLU A 26 7.44 -0.23 7.24
C GLU A 26 6.89 -0.49 8.65
N GLU A 27 5.58 -0.56 8.77
CA GLU A 27 4.85 -0.69 10.03
C GLU A 27 3.96 -1.92 9.97
N ASP A 28 4.03 -2.75 11.00
CA ASP A 28 3.13 -3.89 11.19
C ASP A 28 1.77 -3.36 11.69
N ASP A 29 0.70 -3.82 11.06
CA ASP A 29 -0.68 -3.61 11.48
C ASP A 29 -1.27 -4.98 11.83
N GLU A 30 -1.02 -5.41 13.05
CA GLU A 30 -1.35 -6.74 13.56
C GLU A 30 -2.87 -6.98 13.58
N GLU A 31 -3.66 -5.94 13.85
CA GLU A 31 -5.12 -6.01 13.91
C GLU A 31 -5.74 -6.36 12.55
N LEU A 32 -5.12 -5.88 11.46
CA LEU A 32 -5.56 -6.14 10.09
C LEU A 32 -4.74 -7.21 9.36
N GLY A 33 -3.76 -7.82 10.04
CA GLY A 33 -2.88 -8.83 9.44
C GLY A 33 -2.13 -8.31 8.20
N GLN A 34 -1.65 -7.07 8.27
CA GLN A 34 -1.05 -6.38 7.11
C GLN A 34 0.19 -5.58 7.48
N ARG A 35 0.86 -5.06 6.44
CA ARG A 35 1.95 -4.09 6.59
C ARG A 35 1.70 -2.85 5.79
N LYS A 36 2.06 -1.71 6.38
CA LYS A 36 1.98 -0.39 5.77
C LYS A 36 3.39 0.14 5.52
N VAL A 37 3.67 0.52 4.27
CA VAL A 37 4.98 1.00 3.84
C VAL A 37 4.81 2.39 3.25
N GLN A 38 5.65 3.32 3.67
CA GLN A 38 5.83 4.58 2.96
C GLN A 38 7.10 4.55 2.15
N ALA A 39 7.02 4.96 0.89
CA ALA A 39 8.15 4.97 -0.02
C ALA A 39 8.14 6.20 -0.93
N ILE A 40 9.32 6.58 -1.41
CA ILE A 40 9.46 7.52 -2.52
C ILE A 40 9.59 6.70 -3.79
N ALA A 41 8.70 6.96 -4.73
CA ALA A 41 8.76 6.45 -6.08
C ALA A 41 9.14 7.54 -7.08
N LYS A 42 9.64 7.14 -8.24
CA LYS A 42 9.89 7.99 -9.38
C LYS A 42 9.07 7.50 -10.57
N ARG A 43 8.47 8.46 -11.25
CA ARG A 43 7.91 8.28 -12.59
C ARG A 43 8.42 9.43 -13.44
N LEU A 44 9.03 9.10 -14.59
CA LEU A 44 9.77 10.06 -15.41
C LEU A 44 10.78 10.83 -14.53
N ASP A 45 10.68 12.16 -14.46
CA ASP A 45 11.53 13.02 -13.64
C ASP A 45 10.87 13.52 -12.35
N GLN A 46 9.65 13.08 -12.06
CA GLN A 46 8.90 13.47 -10.86
C GLN A 46 9.00 12.42 -9.76
N LYS A 47 9.02 12.88 -8.51
CA LYS A 47 8.96 12.04 -7.32
C LYS A 47 7.53 12.02 -6.78
N TYR A 48 7.15 10.86 -6.28
CA TYR A 48 5.85 10.62 -5.67
C TYR A 48 6.07 9.98 -4.30
N LEU A 49 5.19 10.30 -3.37
CA LEU A 49 5.01 9.54 -2.15
C LEU A 49 4.06 8.37 -2.45
N LEU A 50 4.53 7.17 -2.17
CA LEU A 50 3.77 5.93 -2.34
C LEU A 50 3.48 5.37 -0.95
N LYS A 51 2.19 5.24 -0.61
CA LYS A 51 1.76 4.35 0.46
C LYS A 51 1.46 2.99 -0.16
N ILE A 52 2.05 1.95 0.39
CA ILE A 52 1.83 0.56 0.00
C ILE A 52 1.24 -0.17 1.20
N ARG A 53 0.17 -0.93 1.00
CA ARG A 53 -0.34 -1.88 1.99
C ARG A 53 -0.30 -3.27 1.41
N TYR A 54 0.10 -4.25 2.19
CA TYR A 54 0.05 -5.64 1.73
C TYR A 54 -0.31 -6.59 2.85
N GLN A 55 -1.14 -7.56 2.50
CA GLN A 55 -1.59 -8.63 3.36
C GLN A 55 -0.42 -9.54 3.79
N LEU A 56 -0.42 -9.98 5.04
CA LEU A 56 0.41 -11.08 5.52
C LEU A 56 -0.37 -12.40 5.42
N ASP A 57 0.31 -13.55 5.51
CA ASP A 57 -0.41 -14.83 5.56
C ASP A 57 -1.28 -14.85 6.82
N PRO A 58 -2.62 -14.96 6.71
CA PRO A 58 -3.51 -14.94 7.88
C PRO A 58 -3.20 -16.04 8.89
N LYS A 59 -2.53 -17.13 8.48
CA LYS A 59 -2.11 -18.20 9.39
C LYS A 59 -0.96 -17.80 10.32
N ASP A 60 -0.17 -16.81 9.92
CA ASP A 60 0.93 -16.25 10.69
C ASP A 60 0.47 -15.07 11.57
N CYS A 61 -0.81 -14.69 11.49
CA CYS A 61 -1.41 -13.61 12.24
C CYS A 61 -2.39 -14.17 13.30
N ASP A 62 -2.46 -13.52 14.47
CA ASP A 62 -3.38 -13.87 15.54
C ASP A 62 -4.73 -13.17 15.32
N LEU A 63 -5.46 -13.61 14.29
CA LEU A 63 -6.72 -13.00 13.84
C LEU A 63 -7.93 -13.83 14.30
N ASP A 64 -8.90 -13.18 14.93
CA ASP A 64 -10.14 -13.83 15.42
C ASP A 64 -11.01 -14.38 14.28
N ASP A 65 -11.38 -13.52 13.31
CA ASP A 65 -12.09 -13.90 12.08
C ASP A 65 -11.38 -13.30 10.85
N PRO A 66 -10.54 -14.08 10.14
CA PRO A 66 -9.79 -13.60 8.98
C PRO A 66 -10.66 -13.06 7.84
N LYS A 67 -11.93 -13.49 7.72
CA LYS A 67 -12.82 -12.99 6.67
C LYS A 67 -13.37 -11.62 7.03
N GLU A 68 -13.83 -11.46 8.27
CA GLU A 68 -14.32 -10.19 8.76
C GLU A 68 -13.19 -9.13 8.72
N ILE A 69 -11.98 -9.52 9.12
CA ILE A 69 -10.81 -8.65 9.08
C ILE A 69 -10.42 -8.27 7.64
N LEU A 70 -10.54 -9.19 6.68
CA LEU A 70 -10.34 -8.85 5.27
C LEU A 70 -11.36 -7.80 4.80
N GLU A 71 -12.64 -7.97 5.11
CA GLU A 71 -13.69 -7.00 4.77
C GLU A 71 -13.42 -5.62 5.41
N PHE A 72 -12.96 -5.59 6.66
CA PHE A 72 -12.55 -4.35 7.32
C PHE A 72 -11.34 -3.71 6.65
N SER A 73 -10.33 -4.50 6.26
CA SER A 73 -9.13 -4.00 5.59
C SER A 73 -9.48 -3.35 4.25
N GLU A 74 -10.34 -3.98 3.46
CA GLU A 74 -10.81 -3.44 2.17
C GLU A 74 -11.57 -2.12 2.35
N GLN A 75 -12.43 -2.03 3.37
CA GLN A 75 -13.15 -0.79 3.70
C GLN A 75 -12.20 0.31 4.20
N ASP A 76 -11.23 -0.03 5.06
CA ASP A 76 -10.24 0.92 5.57
C ASP A 76 -9.40 1.52 4.45
N PHE A 77 -8.98 0.71 3.46
CA PHE A 77 -8.27 1.21 2.29
C PHE A 77 -9.12 2.16 1.45
N CYS A 78 -10.38 1.80 1.16
CA CYS A 78 -11.31 2.67 0.44
C CYS A 78 -11.46 4.03 1.14
N HIS A 79 -11.70 4.01 2.45
CA HIS A 79 -11.84 5.24 3.23
C HIS A 79 -10.54 6.06 3.27
N GLU A 80 -9.36 5.42 3.38
CA GLU A 80 -8.09 6.14 3.34
C GLU A 80 -7.87 6.83 1.99
N ALA A 81 -8.18 6.16 0.88
CA ALA A 81 -8.07 6.73 -0.46
C ALA A 81 -9.02 7.94 -0.64
N GLU A 82 -10.29 7.79 -0.25
CA GLU A 82 -11.29 8.86 -0.30
C GLU A 82 -10.90 10.06 0.59
N LEU A 83 -10.44 9.80 1.81
CA LEU A 83 -9.99 10.83 2.73
C LEU A 83 -8.75 11.56 2.18
N THR A 84 -7.79 10.83 1.62
CA THR A 84 -6.60 11.42 1.01
C THR A 84 -6.97 12.33 -0.16
N GLN A 85 -7.90 11.88 -1.01
CA GLN A 85 -8.42 12.69 -2.12
C GLN A 85 -9.13 13.96 -1.60
N LEU A 86 -10.01 13.82 -0.61
CA LEU A 86 -10.76 14.93 -0.03
C LEU A 86 -9.84 15.99 0.58
N LEU A 87 -8.85 15.56 1.37
CA LEU A 87 -7.88 16.46 2.01
C LEU A 87 -7.03 17.19 0.96
N SER A 88 -6.56 16.45 -0.06
CA SER A 88 -5.83 17.02 -1.20
C SER A 88 -6.63 18.11 -1.92
N THR A 89 -7.92 17.89 -2.19
CA THR A 89 -8.79 18.89 -2.84
C THR A 89 -8.88 20.20 -2.06
N HIS A 90 -8.74 20.14 -0.74
CA HIS A 90 -8.78 21.32 0.14
C HIS A 90 -7.38 21.88 0.48
N GLY A 91 -6.32 21.34 -0.12
CA GLY A 91 -4.94 21.78 0.12
C GLY A 91 -4.36 21.31 1.46
N TYR A 92 -4.96 20.28 2.06
CA TYR A 92 -4.45 19.65 3.28
C TYR A 92 -3.65 18.39 2.93
N GLY A 93 -2.35 18.40 3.24
CA GLY A 93 -1.47 17.25 3.00
C GLY A 93 -0.98 17.13 1.54
N PRO A 94 -0.36 15.98 1.20
CA PRO A 94 0.11 15.69 -0.15
C PRO A 94 -1.01 15.69 -1.18
N ARG A 95 -0.71 16.02 -2.43
CA ARG A 95 -1.71 15.99 -3.49
C ARG A 95 -1.97 14.55 -3.90
N TYR A 96 -3.23 14.14 -3.88
CA TYR A 96 -3.66 12.85 -4.36
C TYR A 96 -3.44 12.74 -5.87
N HIS A 97 -2.82 11.63 -6.32
CA HIS A 97 -2.60 11.33 -7.74
C HIS A 97 -3.45 10.14 -8.20
N ASN A 98 -3.32 8.98 -7.55
CA ASN A 98 -4.12 7.79 -7.86
C ASN A 98 -4.10 6.74 -6.73
N HIS A 99 -4.91 5.69 -6.83
CA HIS A 99 -4.82 4.47 -6.01
C HIS A 99 -5.19 3.22 -6.81
N GLU A 100 -4.73 2.05 -6.38
CA GLU A 100 -5.10 0.76 -7.00
C GLU A 100 -4.91 -0.39 -6.01
N THR A 101 -5.75 -1.42 -6.14
CA THR A 101 -5.59 -2.72 -5.48
C THR A 101 -5.17 -3.76 -6.52
N GLN A 102 -4.13 -4.52 -6.20
CA GLN A 102 -3.57 -5.58 -7.04
C GLN A 102 -3.45 -6.88 -6.24
N ASN A 103 -3.25 -7.99 -6.94
CA ASN A 103 -2.86 -9.25 -6.30
C ASN A 103 -1.35 -9.28 -6.06
N GLN A 104 -0.96 -9.77 -4.89
CA GLN A 104 0.44 -9.98 -4.54
C GLN A 104 1.08 -11.00 -5.49
N PRO A 105 2.26 -10.67 -6.07
CA PRO A 105 3.03 -11.61 -6.88
C PRO A 105 3.71 -12.69 -6.01
N GLU A 106 4.17 -13.76 -6.66
CA GLU A 106 4.80 -14.94 -6.04
C GLU A 106 5.97 -14.64 -5.08
N TRP A 107 6.63 -13.49 -5.23
CA TRP A 107 7.78 -13.12 -4.38
C TRP A 107 7.40 -12.43 -3.08
N MET A 108 6.11 -12.11 -2.88
CA MET A 108 5.60 -11.44 -1.69
C MET A 108 5.18 -12.43 -0.59
N PRO A 109 4.98 -11.96 0.66
CA PRO A 109 4.68 -12.84 1.80
C PRO A 109 3.40 -13.66 1.67
N PHE A 110 2.38 -13.15 0.98
CA PHE A 110 1.12 -13.88 0.76
C PHE A 110 0.68 -13.79 -0.70
N PRO A 111 1.26 -14.61 -1.60
CA PRO A 111 0.90 -14.61 -3.03
C PRO A 111 -0.61 -14.79 -3.24
N GLY A 112 -1.19 -13.92 -4.07
CA GLY A 112 -2.64 -13.88 -4.28
C GLY A 112 -3.44 -13.11 -3.23
N GLY A 113 -2.82 -12.67 -2.11
CA GLY A 113 -3.39 -11.67 -1.21
C GLY A 113 -3.39 -10.27 -1.82
N TYR A 114 -3.92 -9.28 -1.11
CA TYR A 114 -3.98 -7.91 -1.64
C TYR A 114 -2.64 -7.17 -1.53
N LEU A 115 -2.41 -6.29 -2.49
CA LEU A 115 -1.35 -5.30 -2.55
C LEU A 115 -1.94 -3.99 -3.02
N GLU A 116 -1.98 -3.00 -2.14
CA GLU A 116 -2.72 -1.76 -2.36
C GLU A 116 -1.78 -0.56 -2.39
N PHE A 117 -2.12 0.42 -3.22
CA PHE A 117 -1.30 1.59 -3.45
C PHE A 117 -2.11 2.87 -3.33
N ILE A 118 -1.54 3.89 -2.66
CA ILE A 118 -1.98 5.28 -2.79
C ILE A 118 -0.77 6.11 -3.25
N VAL A 119 -0.92 6.76 -4.40
CA VAL A 119 0.09 7.61 -5.03
C VAL A 119 -0.24 9.07 -4.74
N MET A 120 0.75 9.81 -4.25
CA MET A 120 0.65 11.23 -3.92
C MET A 120 1.88 12.00 -4.41
N ASP A 121 1.77 13.32 -4.58
CA ASP A 121 2.88 14.23 -4.92
C ASP A 121 2.99 15.46 -4.00
#